data_AF-A0A9E2K094-F1
#
_entry.id   AF-A0A9E2K094-F1
#
_cell.length_a   1.000
_cell.length_b   1.000
_cell.length_c   1.000
_cell.angle_alpha   90.00
_cell.angle_beta   90.00
_cell.angle_gamma   90.00
#
_symmetry.space_group_name_H-M   'P 1'
#
loop_
_entity.id
_entity.type
_entity.pdbx_description
1 polymer ?
#
loop_
_entity_poly.entity_id
_entity_poly.type
_entity_poly.pdbx_seq_one_letter_code
_entity_poly.pdbx_strand_id
1 'polypeptide(L)'
;VQGEMAHAAIPDSGTDALQGAVHILQALHALNADYLKVRSNIEGITHPYLNIGQIQGGTNTNVMPGKVVFKLDRRMIPEENPAEVEASIRQTIASAAASFNPPRGGKQLKVEVRRMLLANAMVPLAGNQPLVSAIQQHGQALFGEPIPALGTPLYTDVRLYVERGIPGVIYGAGPRTVLESHAKRADERIDLEDLRRATKVMARVLSDLVV
;
A
#
# COMPACT_ATOMS: atom_id res chain seq x y z
N VAL A 1 -3.91 12.52 -15.28
CA VAL A 1 -3.25 13.72 -15.84
C VAL A 1 -3.75 13.91 -17.26
N GLN A 2 -4.30 15.08 -17.56
CA GLN A 2 -4.86 15.43 -18.85
C GLN A 2 -4.04 16.60 -19.42
N GLY A 3 -3.52 16.39 -20.62
CA GLY A 3 -2.87 17.39 -21.45
C GLY A 3 -3.67 17.59 -22.75
N GLU A 4 -2.97 17.92 -23.83
CA GLU A 4 -3.56 18.09 -25.17
C GLU A 4 -2.73 17.29 -26.17
N MET A 5 -3.37 16.36 -26.86
CA MET A 5 -2.70 15.51 -27.84
C MET A 5 -2.23 16.34 -29.04
N ALA A 6 -1.02 16.08 -29.54
CA ALA A 6 -0.50 16.71 -30.75
C ALA A 6 0.40 15.76 -31.54
N HIS A 7 0.65 16.11 -32.80
CA HIS A 7 1.65 15.43 -33.61
C HIS A 7 3.06 15.78 -33.12
N ALA A 8 3.95 14.79 -32.96
CA ALA A 8 5.27 15.01 -32.35
C ALA A 8 6.15 16.03 -33.11
N ALA A 9 5.90 16.23 -34.42
CA ALA A 9 6.60 17.22 -35.24
C ALA A 9 6.18 18.69 -35.01
N ILE A 10 5.08 18.95 -34.30
CA ILE A 10 4.59 20.30 -33.96
C ILE A 10 4.32 20.41 -32.45
N PRO A 11 5.35 20.23 -31.61
CA PRO A 11 5.18 20.05 -30.17
C PRO A 11 4.52 21.25 -29.47
N ASP A 12 4.63 22.46 -30.03
CA ASP A 12 4.04 23.68 -29.46
C ASP A 12 2.49 23.70 -29.52
N SER A 13 1.87 22.78 -30.26
CA SER A 13 0.42 22.74 -30.49
C SER A 13 -0.37 21.94 -29.45
N GLY A 14 0.27 21.42 -28.40
CA GLY A 14 -0.43 20.74 -27.30
C GLY A 14 0.39 20.69 -26.01
N THR A 15 -0.11 19.96 -25.02
CA THR A 15 0.55 19.73 -23.73
C THR A 15 0.83 18.25 -23.53
N ASP A 16 2.10 17.89 -23.40
CA ASP A 16 2.53 16.51 -23.13
C ASP A 16 2.09 16.04 -21.74
N ALA A 17 1.06 15.19 -21.69
CA ALA A 17 0.56 14.64 -20.43
C ALA A 17 1.55 13.68 -19.76
N LEU A 18 2.51 13.10 -20.49
CA LEU A 18 3.52 12.21 -19.93
C LEU A 18 4.63 13.00 -19.25
N GLN A 19 5.10 14.10 -19.84
CA GLN A 19 5.98 15.04 -19.12
C GLN A 19 5.31 15.61 -17.88
N GLY A 20 4.04 16.01 -18.00
CA GLY A 20 3.24 16.45 -16.85
C GLY A 20 3.09 15.39 -15.77
N ALA A 21 2.89 14.12 -16.16
CA ALA A 21 2.88 13.01 -15.22
C ALA A 21 4.24 12.85 -14.54
N VAL A 22 5.36 12.82 -15.27
CA VAL A 22 6.71 12.70 -14.69
C VAL A 22 6.96 13.78 -13.63
N HIS A 23 6.61 15.03 -13.92
CA HIS A 23 6.73 16.14 -12.96
C HIS A 23 5.92 15.89 -11.67
N ILE A 24 4.69 15.41 -11.79
CA ILE A 24 3.85 15.06 -10.63
C ILE A 24 4.42 13.84 -9.87
N LEU A 25 4.90 12.83 -10.58
CA LEU A 25 5.49 11.62 -9.98
C LEU A 25 6.74 11.98 -9.16
N GLN A 26 7.59 12.88 -9.66
CA GLN A 26 8.75 13.37 -8.92
C GLN A 26 8.35 14.02 -7.59
N ALA A 27 7.35 14.90 -7.61
CA ALA A 27 6.82 15.52 -6.39
C ALA A 27 6.26 14.49 -5.41
N LEU A 28 5.53 13.48 -5.90
CA LEU A 28 5.01 12.39 -5.08
C LEU A 28 6.11 11.51 -4.49
N HIS A 29 7.14 11.17 -5.27
CA HIS A 29 8.26 10.37 -4.77
C HIS A 29 9.11 11.12 -3.75
N ALA A 30 9.23 12.44 -3.86
CA ALA A 30 9.92 13.27 -2.87
C ALA A 30 9.30 13.15 -1.47
N LEU A 31 7.98 12.93 -1.38
CA LEU A 31 7.29 12.73 -0.10
C LEU A 31 7.83 11.55 0.70
N ASN A 32 8.39 10.52 0.05
CA ASN A 32 8.96 9.37 0.78
C ASN A 32 10.13 9.78 1.68
N ALA A 33 10.89 10.82 1.33
CA ALA A 33 11.95 11.35 2.20
C ALA A 33 11.38 12.01 3.46
N ASP A 34 10.21 12.64 3.37
CA ASP A 34 9.51 13.21 4.51
C ASP A 34 8.80 12.15 5.35
N TYR A 35 8.24 11.12 4.72
CA TYR A 35 7.65 9.98 5.43
C TYR A 35 8.68 9.22 6.28
N LEU A 36 9.95 9.21 5.88
CA LEU A 36 11.06 8.73 6.72
C LEU A 36 11.30 9.57 7.98
N LYS A 37 10.62 10.69 8.19
CA LYS A 37 10.68 11.47 9.45
C LYS A 37 9.52 11.15 10.39
N VAL A 38 8.48 10.49 9.89
CA VAL A 38 7.32 10.04 10.67
C VAL A 38 7.59 8.62 11.17
N ARG A 39 7.27 8.33 12.44
CA ARG A 39 7.49 7.02 13.06
C ARG A 39 6.23 6.52 13.72
N SER A 40 5.97 5.23 13.56
CA SER A 40 4.97 4.49 14.31
C SER A 40 5.56 4.01 15.62
N ASN A 41 4.73 3.97 16.66
CA ASN A 41 5.06 3.37 17.96
C ASN A 41 4.67 1.89 18.03
N ILE A 42 4.00 1.37 17.00
CA ILE A 42 3.62 -0.04 16.90
C ILE A 42 4.80 -0.87 16.40
N GLU A 43 5.24 -1.81 17.23
CA GLU A 43 6.29 -2.77 16.85
C GLU A 43 5.91 -3.51 15.56
N GLY A 44 6.85 -3.63 14.62
CA GLY A 44 6.63 -4.21 13.30
C GLY A 44 6.14 -3.21 12.22
N ILE A 45 5.80 -1.97 12.60
CA ILE A 45 5.46 -0.88 11.68
C ILE A 45 6.44 0.28 11.91
N THR A 46 7.19 0.67 10.88
CA THR A 46 8.25 1.68 11.01
C THR A 46 7.75 3.08 10.65
N HIS A 47 7.38 3.29 9.39
CA HIS A 47 7.04 4.59 8.85
C HIS A 47 6.11 4.44 7.65
N PRO A 48 5.41 5.52 7.28
CA PRO A 48 4.61 5.53 6.07
C PRO A 48 5.42 5.37 4.78
N TYR A 49 4.76 4.90 3.72
CA TYR A 49 5.37 4.81 2.38
C TYR A 49 4.36 5.10 1.27
N LEU A 50 4.84 5.64 0.15
CA LEU A 50 4.08 5.81 -1.09
C LEU A 50 4.76 5.04 -2.22
N ASN A 51 3.98 4.17 -2.86
CA ASN A 51 4.38 3.43 -4.05
C ASN A 51 3.53 3.85 -5.25
N ILE A 52 4.12 3.87 -6.44
CA ILE A 52 3.39 4.07 -7.70
C ILE A 52 3.51 2.77 -8.48
N GLY A 53 2.46 1.95 -8.41
CA GLY A 53 2.51 0.57 -8.91
C GLY A 53 2.09 0.39 -10.36
N GLN A 54 1.46 1.41 -10.97
CA GLN A 54 0.98 1.34 -12.35
C GLN A 54 0.96 2.73 -12.99
N ILE A 55 1.39 2.80 -14.25
CA ILE A 55 1.25 3.97 -15.12
C ILE A 55 0.90 3.52 -16.53
N GLN A 56 0.00 4.23 -17.20
CA GLN A 56 -0.42 3.99 -18.58
C GLN A 56 -0.67 5.33 -19.29
N GLY A 57 -0.19 5.45 -20.52
CA GLY A 57 -0.36 6.65 -21.34
C GLY A 57 0.36 6.53 -22.69
N GLY A 58 -0.03 7.37 -23.64
CA GLY A 58 0.46 7.28 -25.02
C GLY A 58 -0.40 6.37 -25.90
N THR A 59 -0.34 6.63 -27.21
CA THR A 59 -1.04 5.85 -28.24
C THR A 59 -0.09 5.35 -29.31
N ASN A 60 0.86 6.19 -29.73
CA ASN A 60 1.90 5.85 -30.70
C ASN A 60 3.16 6.70 -30.45
N THR A 61 4.31 6.30 -30.99
CA THR A 61 5.60 6.97 -30.78
C THR A 61 5.68 8.37 -31.39
N ASN A 62 4.89 8.63 -32.44
CA ASN A 62 4.82 9.92 -33.14
C ASN A 62 3.68 10.83 -32.65
N VAL A 63 3.00 10.47 -31.56
CA VAL A 63 1.89 11.22 -30.99
C VAL A 63 2.21 11.60 -29.55
N MET A 64 2.14 12.90 -29.27
CA MET A 64 2.26 13.42 -27.92
C MET A 64 1.02 13.02 -27.10
N PRO A 65 1.17 12.39 -25.93
CA PRO A 65 0.04 11.86 -25.18
C PRO A 65 -0.82 12.97 -24.59
N GLY A 66 -2.13 12.92 -24.88
CA GLY A 66 -3.10 13.82 -24.25
C GLY A 66 -3.58 13.36 -22.86
N LYS A 67 -3.30 12.12 -22.47
CA LYS A 67 -3.74 11.55 -21.18
C LYS A 67 -2.74 10.54 -20.64
N VAL A 68 -2.48 10.64 -19.34
CA VAL A 68 -1.76 9.62 -18.56
C VAL A 68 -2.52 9.33 -17.28
N VAL A 69 -2.64 8.05 -16.95
CA VAL A 69 -3.26 7.54 -15.73
C VAL A 69 -2.22 6.74 -14.96
N PHE A 70 -2.03 7.04 -13.68
CA PHE A 70 -1.22 6.24 -12.79
C PHE A 70 -1.99 5.92 -11.51
N LYS A 71 -1.63 4.80 -10.86
CA LYS A 71 -2.19 4.38 -9.57
C LYS A 71 -1.08 4.35 -8.53
N LEU A 72 -1.37 4.96 -7.39
CA LEU A 72 -0.49 4.97 -6.24
C LEU A 72 -1.14 4.25 -5.06
N ASP A 73 -0.29 3.69 -4.21
CA ASP A 73 -0.62 3.04 -2.94
C ASP A 73 0.10 3.81 -1.83
N ARG A 74 -0.67 4.43 -0.93
CA ARG A 74 -0.16 5.15 0.23
C ARG A 74 -0.39 4.31 1.48
N ARG A 75 0.69 3.73 2.02
CA ARG A 75 0.73 2.88 3.22
C ARG A 75 0.73 3.72 4.50
N MET A 76 -0.44 3.95 5.07
CA MET A 76 -0.58 4.70 6.33
C MET A 76 -0.09 3.90 7.53
N ILE A 77 0.38 4.59 8.56
CA ILE A 77 0.57 4.01 9.90
C ILE A 77 -0.69 4.24 10.77
N PRO A 78 -0.89 3.47 11.85
CA PRO A 78 -2.08 3.60 12.71
C PRO A 78 -2.29 5.00 13.32
N GLU A 79 -1.22 5.76 13.49
CA GLU A 79 -1.23 7.11 14.07
C GLU A 79 -1.67 8.21 13.08
N GLU A 80 -1.75 7.90 11.78
CA GLU A 80 -2.12 8.89 10.76
C GLU A 80 -3.64 9.03 10.60
N ASN A 81 -4.11 10.27 10.41
CA ASN A 81 -5.50 10.54 10.02
C ASN A 81 -5.67 10.36 8.49
N PRO A 82 -6.53 9.43 8.03
CA PRO A 82 -6.67 9.19 6.59
C PRO A 82 -7.18 10.37 5.76
N ALA A 83 -7.98 11.27 6.36
CA ALA A 83 -8.46 12.45 5.67
C ALA A 83 -7.32 13.44 5.39
N GLU A 84 -6.42 13.62 6.36
CA GLU A 84 -5.24 14.49 6.24
C GLU A 84 -4.22 13.92 5.25
N VAL A 85 -3.99 12.60 5.29
CA VAL A 85 -3.14 11.89 4.33
C VAL A 85 -3.64 12.10 2.90
N GLU A 86 -4.93 11.93 2.66
CA GLU A 86 -5.50 12.16 1.33
C GLU A 86 -5.42 13.64 0.92
N ALA A 87 -5.75 14.56 1.81
CA ALA A 87 -5.65 15.99 1.54
C ALA A 87 -4.22 16.37 1.13
N SER A 88 -3.21 15.85 1.85
CA SER A 88 -1.80 16.05 1.53
C SER A 88 -1.43 15.54 0.13
N ILE A 89 -1.83 14.31 -0.24
CA ILE A 89 -1.56 13.77 -1.58
C ILE A 89 -2.23 14.61 -2.67
N ARG A 90 -3.51 14.97 -2.47
CA ARG A 90 -4.25 15.80 -3.42
C ARG A 90 -3.59 17.17 -3.58
N GLN A 91 -3.15 17.77 -2.48
CA GLN A 91 -2.45 19.05 -2.50
C GLN A 91 -1.12 18.94 -3.25
N THR A 92 -0.31 17.91 -3.00
CA THR A 92 0.96 17.70 -3.73
C THR A 92 0.72 17.56 -5.24
N ILE A 93 -0.29 16.78 -5.64
CA ILE A 93 -0.65 16.61 -7.06
C ILE A 93 -1.12 17.95 -7.65
N ALA A 94 -1.98 18.68 -6.96
CA ALA A 94 -2.49 19.96 -7.43
C ALA A 94 -1.37 21.01 -7.56
N SER A 95 -0.51 21.13 -6.55
CA SER A 95 0.64 22.04 -6.56
C SER A 95 1.63 21.69 -7.67
N ALA A 96 1.94 20.40 -7.87
CA ALA A 96 2.82 19.97 -8.94
C ALA A 96 2.21 20.22 -10.33
N ALA A 97 0.91 19.96 -10.50
CA ALA A 97 0.22 20.24 -11.75
C ALA A 97 0.20 21.75 -12.08
N ALA A 98 0.00 22.60 -11.07
CA ALA A 98 -0.01 24.05 -11.23
C ALA A 98 1.39 24.64 -11.46
N SER A 99 2.45 24.03 -10.93
CA SER A 99 3.83 24.44 -11.14
C SER A 99 4.44 23.88 -12.42
N PHE A 100 3.75 22.96 -13.10
CA PHE A 100 4.22 22.43 -14.37
C PHE A 100 4.21 23.53 -15.43
N ASN A 101 5.39 23.84 -15.94
CA ASN A 101 5.57 24.78 -17.03
C ASN A 101 5.99 23.99 -18.28
N PRO A 102 5.07 23.76 -19.25
CA PRO A 102 5.43 23.05 -20.48
C PRO A 102 6.62 23.74 -21.15
N PRO A 103 7.64 23.00 -21.60
CA PRO A 103 8.84 23.61 -22.19
C PRO A 103 8.56 24.30 -23.53
N ARG A 104 7.43 24.00 -24.16
CA ARG A 104 7.06 24.38 -25.53
C ARG A 104 5.55 24.44 -25.68
N GLY A 105 5.01 25.63 -25.95
CA GLY A 105 3.58 25.86 -26.19
C GLY A 105 2.64 25.23 -25.15
N GLY A 106 1.39 25.00 -25.55
CA GLY A 106 0.41 24.29 -24.73
C GLY A 106 -0.22 25.09 -23.58
N LYS A 107 -1.04 24.37 -22.80
CA LYS A 107 -1.79 24.88 -21.64
C LYS A 107 -1.39 24.14 -20.36
N GLN A 108 -1.88 24.69 -19.24
CA GLN A 108 -1.80 24.08 -17.92
C GLN A 108 -2.45 22.69 -17.89
N LEU A 109 -1.86 21.77 -17.11
CA LEU A 109 -2.39 20.42 -16.92
C LEU A 109 -3.73 20.46 -16.20
N LYS A 110 -4.63 19.54 -16.56
CA LYS A 110 -5.79 19.21 -15.72
C LYS A 110 -5.54 17.88 -15.01
N VAL A 111 -5.85 17.83 -13.73
CA VAL A 111 -5.69 16.61 -12.92
C VAL A 111 -7.03 16.21 -12.31
N GLU A 112 -7.26 14.91 -12.30
CA GLU A 112 -8.39 14.28 -11.60
C GLU A 112 -7.80 13.23 -10.67
N VAL A 113 -8.24 13.23 -9.42
CA VAL A 113 -7.77 12.29 -8.40
C VAL A 113 -8.99 11.59 -7.81
N ARG A 114 -9.03 10.27 -7.95
CA ARG A 114 -10.11 9.41 -7.44
C ARG A 114 -9.55 8.45 -6.39
N ARG A 115 -10.16 8.45 -5.20
CA ARG A 115 -9.92 7.42 -4.18
C ARG A 115 -10.50 6.10 -4.68
N MET A 116 -9.67 5.06 -4.74
CA MET A 116 -10.12 3.70 -5.08
C MET A 116 -10.52 2.91 -3.83
N LEU A 117 -9.71 3.02 -2.77
CA LEU A 117 -9.90 2.31 -1.52
C LEU A 117 -9.41 3.20 -0.37
N LEU A 118 -10.17 3.25 0.71
CA LEU A 118 -9.69 3.69 2.01
C LEU A 118 -9.73 2.48 2.95
N ALA A 119 -8.58 2.17 3.53
CA ALA A 119 -8.42 1.12 4.52
C ALA A 119 -7.91 1.75 5.81
N ASN A 120 -8.72 1.71 6.87
CA ASN A 120 -8.23 2.10 8.19
C ASN A 120 -7.32 1.00 8.73
N ALA A 121 -6.36 1.39 9.56
CA ALA A 121 -5.51 0.44 10.26
C ALA A 121 -6.36 -0.45 11.18
N MET A 122 -6.05 -1.74 11.20
CA MET A 122 -6.60 -2.65 12.20
C MET A 122 -5.98 -2.35 13.56
N VAL A 123 -6.81 -2.06 14.56
CA VAL A 123 -6.38 -1.83 15.95
C VAL A 123 -6.78 -3.02 16.84
N PRO A 124 -6.01 -3.34 17.89
CA PRO A 124 -6.37 -4.42 18.82
C PRO A 124 -7.71 -4.16 19.53
N LEU A 125 -8.53 -5.21 19.68
CA LEU A 125 -9.68 -5.22 20.59
C LEU A 125 -9.37 -6.14 21.78
N ALA A 126 -10.07 -5.96 22.90
CA ALA A 126 -9.89 -6.81 24.09
C ALA A 126 -10.10 -8.30 23.78
N GLY A 127 -11.08 -8.63 22.92
CA GLY A 127 -11.34 -10.00 22.50
C GLY A 127 -10.28 -10.62 21.57
N ASN A 128 -9.24 -9.87 21.17
CA ASN A 128 -8.12 -10.44 20.43
C ASN A 128 -7.23 -11.30 21.35
N GLN A 129 -7.14 -10.96 22.65
CA GLN A 129 -6.17 -11.56 23.55
C GLN A 129 -6.33 -13.09 23.69
N PRO A 130 -7.56 -13.66 23.85
CA PRO A 130 -7.73 -15.11 23.87
C PRO A 130 -7.28 -15.80 22.58
N LEU A 131 -7.55 -15.18 21.42
CA LEU A 131 -7.12 -15.69 20.11
C LEU A 131 -5.59 -15.69 20.01
N VAL A 132 -4.95 -14.59 20.40
CA VAL A 132 -3.50 -14.43 20.43
C VAL A 132 -2.87 -15.49 21.34
N SER A 133 -3.34 -15.63 22.57
CA SER A 133 -2.79 -16.58 23.54
C SER A 133 -2.87 -18.03 23.05
N ALA A 134 -4.01 -18.45 22.49
CA ALA A 134 -4.15 -19.80 21.93
C ALA A 134 -3.18 -20.04 20.76
N ILE A 135 -3.05 -19.07 19.85
CA ILE A 135 -2.12 -19.16 18.70
C ILE A 135 -0.67 -19.23 19.19
N GLN A 136 -0.28 -18.41 20.16
CA GLN A 136 1.08 -18.39 20.70
C GLN A 136 1.44 -19.71 21.38
N GLN A 137 0.54 -20.24 22.21
CA GLN A 137 0.73 -21.53 22.89
C GLN A 137 0.95 -22.67 21.89
N HIS A 138 0.03 -22.85 20.94
CA HIS A 138 0.10 -23.96 19.98
C HIS A 138 1.20 -23.76 18.94
N GLY A 139 1.44 -22.51 18.55
CA GLY A 139 2.53 -22.11 17.68
C GLY A 139 3.89 -22.47 18.29
N GLN A 140 4.14 -22.06 19.53
CA GLN A 140 5.39 -22.38 20.22
C GLN A 140 5.56 -23.90 20.38
N ALA A 141 4.49 -24.63 20.71
CA ALA A 141 4.56 -26.09 20.85
C ALA A 141 4.91 -26.83 19.54
N LEU A 142 4.56 -26.27 18.37
CA LEU A 142 4.77 -26.90 17.06
C LEU A 142 6.01 -26.40 16.31
N PHE A 143 6.42 -25.16 16.55
CA PHE A 143 7.58 -24.53 15.91
C PHE A 143 8.82 -24.47 16.81
N GLY A 144 8.68 -24.74 18.11
CA GLY A 144 9.80 -24.78 19.06
C GLY A 144 10.34 -23.41 19.47
N GLU A 145 9.69 -22.32 19.04
CA GLU A 145 10.11 -20.94 19.32
C GLU A 145 8.91 -20.03 19.62
N PRO A 146 9.10 -18.93 20.37
CA PRO A 146 8.04 -17.96 20.61
C PRO A 146 7.50 -17.35 19.30
N ILE A 147 6.19 -17.17 19.24
CA ILE A 147 5.52 -16.50 18.12
C ILE A 147 5.05 -15.11 18.59
N PRO A 148 5.75 -14.01 18.24
CA PRO A 148 5.35 -12.69 18.72
C PRO A 148 4.09 -12.20 18.01
N ALA A 149 3.25 -11.45 18.74
CA ALA A 149 2.12 -10.72 18.17
C ALA A 149 2.58 -9.29 17.86
N LEU A 150 2.65 -8.94 16.58
CA LEU A 150 3.24 -7.69 16.10
C LEU A 150 2.29 -6.96 15.14
N GLY A 151 2.51 -5.66 14.95
CA GLY A 151 1.96 -4.94 13.82
C GLY A 151 2.62 -5.38 12.51
N THR A 152 1.91 -5.18 11.40
CA THR A 152 2.45 -5.47 10.07
C THR A 152 1.99 -4.40 9.06
N PRO A 153 2.85 -3.93 8.13
CA PRO A 153 2.47 -2.94 7.12
C PRO A 153 1.63 -3.54 5.96
N LEU A 154 1.12 -4.76 6.15
CA LEU A 154 0.30 -5.47 5.19
C LEU A 154 -1.16 -5.00 5.21
N TYR A 155 -1.85 -5.27 4.11
CA TYR A 155 -3.30 -5.06 3.99
C TYR A 155 -4.00 -6.41 4.05
N THR A 156 -5.07 -6.50 4.84
CA THR A 156 -5.96 -7.66 4.92
C THR A 156 -7.38 -7.23 5.26
N ASP A 157 -8.36 -8.07 4.90
CA ASP A 157 -9.78 -7.80 5.16
C ASP A 157 -10.21 -8.10 6.61
N VAL A 158 -9.33 -8.69 7.45
CA VAL A 158 -9.59 -8.89 8.90
C VAL A 158 -9.95 -7.56 9.58
N ARG A 159 -9.39 -6.44 9.11
CA ARG A 159 -9.71 -5.08 9.60
C ARG A 159 -11.20 -4.75 9.53
N LEU A 160 -11.94 -5.27 8.55
CA LEU A 160 -13.37 -5.00 8.39
C LEU A 160 -14.22 -5.63 9.50
N TYR A 161 -13.76 -6.76 10.05
CA TYR A 161 -14.40 -7.42 11.20
C TYR A 161 -14.11 -6.62 12.48
N VAL A 162 -12.86 -6.22 12.66
CA VAL A 162 -12.42 -5.41 13.80
C VAL A 162 -13.13 -4.05 13.84
N GLU A 163 -13.31 -3.39 12.68
CA GLU A 163 -14.11 -2.16 12.57
C GLU A 163 -15.56 -2.33 13.03
N ARG A 164 -16.09 -3.56 12.99
CA ARG A 164 -17.43 -3.91 13.50
C ARG A 164 -17.40 -4.46 14.93
N GLY A 165 -16.28 -4.33 15.63
CA GLY A 165 -16.11 -4.83 17.00
C GLY A 165 -15.92 -6.35 17.10
N ILE A 166 -15.70 -7.05 15.99
CA ILE A 166 -15.44 -8.50 15.98
C ILE A 166 -13.92 -8.71 16.07
N PRO A 167 -13.42 -9.32 17.16
CA PRO A 167 -11.99 -9.59 17.32
C PRO A 167 -11.45 -10.50 16.22
N GLY A 168 -10.23 -10.24 15.78
CA GLY A 168 -9.55 -11.04 14.76
C GLY A 168 -8.04 -11.00 14.93
N VAL A 169 -7.36 -12.08 14.53
CA VAL A 169 -5.90 -12.18 14.52
C VAL A 169 -5.47 -12.69 13.16
N ILE A 170 -4.40 -12.11 12.61
CA ILE A 170 -3.81 -12.57 11.36
C ILE A 170 -2.75 -13.60 11.72
N TYR A 171 -2.96 -14.84 11.28
CA TYR A 171 -2.01 -15.93 11.42
C TYR A 171 -1.96 -16.72 10.12
N GLY A 172 -0.78 -17.20 9.75
CA GLY A 172 -0.56 -17.89 8.49
C GLY A 172 0.72 -18.70 8.48
N ALA A 173 0.94 -19.37 7.36
CA ALA A 173 2.12 -20.20 7.11
C ALA A 173 3.08 -19.51 6.15
N GLY A 174 4.35 -19.88 6.23
CA GLY A 174 5.41 -19.41 5.36
C GLY A 174 6.57 -18.78 6.12
N PRO A 175 7.58 -18.30 5.38
CA PRO A 175 8.78 -17.73 5.98
C PRO A 175 8.47 -16.57 6.93
N ARG A 176 9.40 -16.31 7.86
CA ARG A 176 9.22 -15.29 8.89
C ARG A 176 9.10 -13.88 8.32
N THR A 177 9.68 -13.64 7.15
CA THR A 177 9.61 -12.34 6.49
C THR A 177 8.91 -12.41 5.12
N VAL A 178 8.24 -11.32 4.75
CA VAL A 178 7.66 -11.13 3.40
C VAL A 178 8.75 -11.28 2.32
N LEU A 179 9.98 -10.83 2.61
CA LEU A 179 11.10 -10.94 1.69
C LEU A 179 11.42 -12.40 1.33
N GLU A 180 11.48 -13.28 2.32
CA GLU A 180 11.81 -14.70 2.13
C GLU A 180 10.70 -15.48 1.40
N SER A 181 9.44 -15.08 1.60
CA SER A 181 8.27 -15.69 0.95
C SER A 181 8.19 -15.43 -0.56
N HIS A 182 8.93 -14.42 -1.05
CA HIS A 182 8.81 -13.92 -2.42
C HIS A 182 7.39 -13.44 -2.78
N ALA A 183 6.55 -13.09 -1.80
CA ALA A 183 5.20 -12.61 -2.05
C ALA A 183 5.21 -11.45 -3.07
N LYS A 184 4.38 -11.58 -4.11
CA LYS A 184 4.28 -10.62 -5.24
C LYS A 184 5.57 -10.49 -6.09
N ARG A 185 6.40 -11.52 -6.12
CA ARG A 185 7.59 -11.63 -6.97
C ARG A 185 7.55 -12.95 -7.75
N ALA A 186 8.48 -13.14 -8.67
CA ALA A 186 8.71 -14.46 -9.25
C ALA A 186 9.11 -15.47 -8.16
N ASP A 187 8.74 -16.73 -8.36
CA ASP A 187 9.03 -17.84 -7.44
C ASP A 187 8.48 -17.62 -6.02
N GLU A 188 7.26 -17.06 -5.91
CA GLU A 188 6.49 -17.04 -4.66
C GLU A 188 6.38 -18.46 -4.09
N ARG A 189 6.76 -18.64 -2.82
CA ARG A 189 7.03 -19.97 -2.27
C ARG A 189 6.68 -20.09 -0.79
N ILE A 190 6.50 -21.34 -0.38
CA ILE A 190 6.22 -21.74 0.99
C ILE A 190 6.89 -23.07 1.30
N ASP A 191 7.36 -23.26 2.53
CA ASP A 191 7.78 -24.56 3.03
C ASP A 191 6.55 -25.41 3.39
N LEU A 192 6.45 -26.63 2.85
CA LEU A 192 5.29 -27.48 3.06
C LEU A 192 5.16 -27.98 4.51
N GLU A 193 6.26 -28.07 5.24
CA GLU A 193 6.22 -28.37 6.67
C GLU A 193 5.74 -27.16 7.49
N ASP A 194 6.03 -25.92 7.09
CA ASP A 194 5.42 -24.75 7.71
C ASP A 194 3.90 -24.75 7.52
N LEU A 195 3.42 -25.07 6.32
CA LEU A 195 1.99 -25.22 6.04
C LEU A 195 1.35 -26.32 6.90
N ARG A 196 2.00 -27.48 7.01
CA ARG A 196 1.52 -28.60 7.83
C ARG A 196 1.49 -28.25 9.31
N ARG A 197 2.51 -27.57 9.84
CA ARG A 197 2.55 -27.11 11.25
C ARG A 197 1.50 -26.05 11.52
N ALA A 198 1.37 -25.02 10.67
CA ALA A 198 0.37 -23.97 10.82
C ALA A 198 -1.06 -24.54 10.79
N THR A 199 -1.31 -25.54 9.94
CA THR A 199 -2.59 -26.27 9.92
C THR A 199 -2.89 -26.92 11.27
N LYS A 200 -1.90 -27.59 11.88
CA LYS A 200 -2.04 -28.18 13.22
C LYS A 200 -2.25 -27.12 14.31
N VAL A 201 -1.60 -25.95 14.21
CA VAL A 201 -1.83 -24.83 15.13
C VAL A 201 -3.31 -24.42 15.07
N MET A 202 -3.84 -24.15 13.88
CA MET A 202 -5.24 -23.74 13.73
C MET A 202 -6.22 -24.79 14.23
N ALA A 203 -5.97 -26.08 13.97
CA ALA A 203 -6.81 -27.16 14.47
C ALA A 203 -6.86 -27.19 16.02
N ARG A 204 -5.71 -26.99 16.68
CA ARG A 204 -5.64 -26.95 18.15
C ARG A 204 -6.28 -25.70 18.74
N VAL A 205 -6.08 -24.54 18.12
CA VAL A 205 -6.72 -23.28 18.52
C VAL A 205 -8.26 -23.41 18.46
N LEU A 206 -8.80 -24.00 17.40
CA LEU A 206 -10.24 -24.22 17.28
C LEU A 206 -10.75 -25.21 18.35
N SER A 207 -9.99 -26.26 18.66
CA SER A 207 -10.33 -27.20 19.72
C SER A 207 -10.40 -26.56 21.11
N ASP A 208 -9.64 -25.49 21.37
CA ASP A 208 -9.66 -24.79 22.66
C ASP A 208 -10.81 -23.77 22.75
N LEU A 209 -11.20 -23.18 21.62
CA LEU A 209 -12.08 -22.00 21.59
C LEU A 209 -13.54 -22.29 21.21
N VAL A 210 -13.81 -23.45 20.60
CA VAL A 210 -15.13 -23.80 20.03
C VAL A 210 -15.81 -24.96 20.78
N VAL A 211 -15.15 -25.52 21.80
CA VAL A 211 -15.65 -26.67 22.58
C VAL A 211 -16.35 -26.21 23.85
#